data_AF-A0A819ABA3-F1
#
_entry.id   AF-A0A819ABA3-F1
#
_cell.length_a   1.000
_cell.length_b   1.000
_cell.length_c   1.000
_cell.angle_alpha   90.00
_cell.angle_beta   90.00
_cell.angle_gamma   90.00
#
_symmetry.space_group_name_H-M   'P 1'
#
loop_
_entity.id
_entity.type
_entity.pdbx_description
1 polymer ?
#
loop_
_entity_poly.entity_id
_entity_poly.type
_entity_poly.pdbx_seq_one_letter_code
_entity_poly.pdbx_strand_id
1 'polypeptide(L)'
;MAIFIFIFSLLLFVFTIGYHLESSIKINNLNITKISNEQRYQHYLYFSRSERLLYREKAREMFQFGYDNYMKYAFPQDELDPINCRGRGPDIERPENYNINDVLGEFSLTLIDSLDTLAVMGNVSEFQQAVKLVIDHVRFDRNSTIQVFEATIRVLGALLSAHLLIIDPLQPFGNLTIEDYDNELLDLAHDLASRLLPAFENTPQGLPYPRVNLMTGLVDGSRNDTSTAGAGSLSLEFSILSRLVGDPVYEQVARRAVNSLWDKRNNVTGLLGSVIDVNSGEWLGQLSGLGAGIDSFFEYLLKNYILFGDEADLRMFDDAYRSVTQYMRRGRVNCMDEEGIHPIFVNVNMHTGQLATTWIDALQASFSAVQVLRGDIDEAICLHALYYSIWRKFGVLPERFNWQIKMPDVLFYPLRPEFIESTYFLYQATKNPFYLHVGRDILDNLNTYTKVECGFATVHDVRDKTLEDRMESFFLSETCKYLFLLFDEDNYLNQHGANHYIFTTEAHIIPLMAKLRRKIWDLNEMTSYVENTNDKQTYTHEHELINVNRDLIKVEKNIISIKKKRANQTSCQSRPISHRHQLPLSANLLYQVDEMVGVITSQP
;
A
#
# COMPACT_ATOMS: atom_id res chain seq x y z
N MET A 1 12.52 72.35 8.69
CA MET A 1 13.58 71.40 8.30
C MET A 1 13.14 69.93 8.36
N ALA A 2 12.17 69.52 9.18
CA ALA A 2 11.67 68.14 9.24
C ALA A 2 10.75 67.72 8.05
N ILE A 3 10.03 68.66 7.43
CA ILE A 3 9.12 68.36 6.30
C ILE A 3 9.89 68.11 4.98
N PHE A 4 11.08 68.69 4.84
CA PHE A 4 11.92 68.50 3.65
C PHE A 4 12.61 67.13 3.61
N ILE A 5 12.91 66.55 4.78
CA ILE A 5 13.54 65.21 4.89
C ILE A 5 12.50 64.10 4.62
N PHE A 6 11.22 64.35 4.94
CA PHE A 6 10.14 63.38 4.73
C PHE A 6 9.75 63.26 3.25
N ILE A 7 9.73 64.37 2.50
CA ILE A 7 9.44 64.36 1.06
C ILE A 7 10.60 63.75 0.26
N PHE A 8 11.85 63.94 0.69
CA PHE A 8 13.00 63.35 0.00
C PHE A 8 13.12 61.83 0.22
N SER A 9 12.73 61.32 1.40
CA SER A 9 12.69 59.87 1.65
C SER A 9 11.54 59.18 0.90
N LEU A 10 10.39 59.84 0.72
CA LEU A 10 9.26 59.27 -0.03
C LEU A 10 9.55 59.23 -1.54
N LEU A 11 10.24 60.23 -2.09
CA LEU A 11 10.66 60.27 -3.50
C LEU A 11 11.74 59.22 -3.83
N LEU A 12 12.67 58.94 -2.92
CA LEU A 12 13.66 57.86 -3.07
C LEU A 12 13.01 56.46 -2.98
N PHE A 13 11.96 56.30 -2.16
CA PHE A 13 11.22 55.03 -2.03
C PHE A 13 10.34 54.75 -3.26
N VAL A 14 9.73 55.77 -3.87
CA VAL A 14 8.97 55.62 -5.13
C VAL A 14 9.90 55.37 -6.33
N PHE A 15 11.11 55.95 -6.36
CA PHE A 15 12.09 55.67 -7.42
C PHE A 15 12.72 54.26 -7.33
N THR A 16 12.84 53.68 -6.12
CA THR A 16 13.33 52.30 -5.95
C THR A 16 12.25 51.25 -6.25
N ILE A 17 10.98 51.56 -6.04
CA ILE A 17 9.86 50.67 -6.43
C ILE A 17 9.56 50.80 -7.94
N GLY A 18 9.73 51.98 -8.53
CA GLY A 18 9.57 52.21 -9.97
C GLY A 18 10.64 51.56 -10.86
N TYR A 19 11.84 51.27 -10.31
CA TYR A 19 12.89 50.53 -11.04
C TYR A 19 12.80 49.00 -10.87
N HIS A 20 11.97 48.49 -9.96
CA HIS A 20 11.78 47.05 -9.76
C HIS A 20 10.48 46.48 -10.35
N LEU A 21 9.62 47.31 -10.95
CA LEU A 21 8.36 46.91 -11.56
C LEU A 21 8.20 47.24 -13.05
N GLU A 22 9.31 47.57 -13.73
CA GLU A 22 9.33 47.80 -15.19
C GLU A 22 10.46 47.05 -15.90
N SER A 23 10.75 45.83 -15.46
CA SER A 23 11.23 44.77 -16.37
C SER A 23 10.04 43.95 -16.88
N SER A 24 9.00 44.67 -17.33
CA SER A 24 8.05 44.17 -18.29
C SER A 24 8.86 43.65 -19.47
N ILE A 25 8.88 42.34 -19.60
CA ILE A 25 9.44 41.59 -20.71
C ILE A 25 8.75 42.11 -21.96
N LYS A 26 9.35 43.11 -22.63
CA LYS A 26 9.20 43.26 -24.06
C LYS A 26 9.81 42.01 -24.66
N ILE A 27 8.96 41.02 -24.92
CA ILE A 27 9.26 39.89 -25.78
C ILE A 27 9.49 40.48 -27.17
N ASN A 28 10.71 40.96 -27.40
CA ASN A 28 11.23 41.13 -28.74
C ASN A 28 11.26 39.73 -29.35
N ASN A 29 10.71 39.61 -30.55
CA ASN A 29 10.75 38.42 -31.42
C ASN A 29 12.20 37.98 -31.67
N LEU A 30 12.77 37.25 -30.72
CA LEU A 30 14.06 36.58 -30.79
C LEU A 30 13.79 35.13 -30.42
N ASN A 31 13.89 34.25 -31.44
CA ASN A 31 13.92 32.80 -31.37
C ASN A 31 13.76 32.20 -29.96
N ILE A 32 12.55 31.71 -29.66
CA ILE A 32 12.34 30.76 -28.56
C ILE A 32 13.21 29.54 -28.91
N THR A 33 14.41 29.47 -28.36
CA THR A 33 15.28 28.32 -28.44
C THR A 33 14.52 27.13 -27.87
N LYS A 34 14.34 26.06 -28.65
CA LYS A 34 13.82 24.77 -28.16
C LYS A 34 14.65 24.40 -26.93
N ILE A 35 14.06 24.44 -25.74
CA ILE A 35 14.66 23.86 -24.52
C ILE A 35 14.89 22.38 -24.84
N SER A 36 16.11 21.89 -24.65
CA SER A 36 16.38 20.46 -24.89
C SER A 36 15.63 19.60 -23.85
N ASN A 37 15.30 18.36 -24.20
CA ASN A 37 14.68 17.44 -23.25
C ASN A 37 15.53 17.31 -21.96
N GLU A 38 16.85 17.30 -22.10
CA GLU A 38 17.77 17.27 -20.94
C GLU A 38 17.56 18.47 -20.01
N GLN A 39 17.53 19.69 -20.55
CA GLN A 39 17.30 20.90 -19.75
C GLN A 39 15.95 20.86 -19.02
N ARG A 40 14.93 20.23 -19.60
CA ARG A 40 13.59 20.11 -19.00
C ARG A 40 13.60 19.30 -17.70
N TYR A 41 14.39 18.22 -17.67
CA TYR A 41 14.40 17.26 -16.56
C TYR A 41 15.61 17.41 -15.63
N GLN A 42 16.55 18.32 -15.92
CA GLN A 42 17.76 18.53 -15.11
C GLN A 42 17.49 18.80 -13.62
N HIS A 43 16.36 19.43 -13.29
CA HIS A 43 16.02 19.75 -11.91
C HIS A 43 15.75 18.51 -11.04
N TYR A 44 15.44 17.35 -11.63
CA TYR A 44 15.20 16.10 -10.89
C TYR A 44 16.49 15.40 -10.40
N LEU A 45 17.66 15.87 -10.81
CA LEU A 45 18.94 15.20 -10.54
C LEU A 45 19.45 15.45 -9.11
N TYR A 46 18.87 16.41 -8.39
CA TYR A 46 19.32 16.81 -7.07
C TYR A 46 18.14 17.26 -6.20
N PHE A 47 18.07 16.68 -5.00
CA PHE A 47 17.14 17.08 -3.95
C PHE A 47 17.94 17.38 -2.69
N SER A 48 17.86 18.61 -2.17
CA SER A 48 18.70 19.02 -1.05
C SER A 48 18.28 18.35 0.26
N ARG A 49 19.22 18.12 1.18
CA ARG A 49 18.90 17.59 2.52
C ARG A 49 17.93 18.51 3.29
N SER A 50 18.10 19.83 3.17
CA SER A 50 17.21 20.81 3.79
C SER A 50 15.79 20.73 3.25
N GLU A 51 15.64 20.59 1.93
CA GLU A 51 14.32 20.38 1.30
C GLU A 51 13.73 19.04 1.75
N ARG A 52 14.53 17.97 1.82
CA ARG A 52 14.06 16.64 2.28
C ARG A 52 13.49 16.71 3.70
N LEU A 53 14.24 17.33 4.62
CA LEU A 53 13.79 17.48 5.99
C LEU A 53 12.53 18.36 6.09
N LEU A 54 12.43 19.42 5.28
CA LEU A 54 11.20 20.22 5.20
C LEU A 54 9.99 19.39 4.78
N TYR A 55 10.12 18.57 3.73
CA TYR A 55 9.01 17.72 3.27
C TYR A 55 8.68 16.57 4.23
N ARG A 56 9.66 16.06 4.98
CA ARG A 56 9.39 15.14 6.09
C ARG A 56 8.48 15.78 7.14
N GLU A 57 8.79 17.01 7.56
CA GLU A 57 7.97 17.71 8.55
C GLU A 57 6.57 18.05 7.99
N LYS A 58 6.47 18.50 6.73
CA LYS A 58 5.17 18.69 6.08
C LYS A 58 4.33 17.40 6.02
N ALA A 59 4.95 16.25 5.79
CA ALA A 59 4.25 14.96 5.78
C ALA A 59 3.75 14.57 7.18
N ARG A 60 4.55 14.85 8.22
CA ARG A 60 4.15 14.70 9.62
C ARG A 60 2.97 15.63 9.96
N GLU A 61 3.03 16.90 9.56
CA GLU A 61 1.96 17.87 9.77
C GLU A 61 0.66 17.47 9.04
N MET A 62 0.76 16.89 7.84
CA MET A 62 -0.38 16.34 7.10
C MET A 62 -1.08 15.24 7.91
N PHE A 63 -0.32 14.26 8.39
CA PHE A 63 -0.86 13.19 9.23
C PHE A 63 -1.48 13.73 10.52
N GLN A 64 -0.75 14.57 11.26
CA GLN A 64 -1.23 15.16 12.52
C GLN A 64 -2.52 15.95 12.32
N PHE A 65 -2.60 16.77 11.27
CA PHE A 65 -3.81 17.51 10.96
C PHE A 65 -5.00 16.59 10.69
N GLY A 66 -4.83 15.51 9.91
CA GLY A 66 -5.92 14.57 9.66
C GLY A 66 -6.30 13.75 10.90
N TYR A 67 -5.31 13.19 11.59
CA TYR A 67 -5.50 12.36 12.79
C TYR A 67 -6.12 13.15 13.95
N ASP A 68 -5.57 14.32 14.30
CA ASP A 68 -6.06 15.13 15.43
C ASP A 68 -7.51 15.58 15.20
N ASN A 69 -7.89 15.92 13.96
CA ASN A 69 -9.26 16.28 13.65
C ASN A 69 -10.21 15.08 13.59
N TYR A 70 -9.75 13.91 13.16
CA TYR A 70 -10.51 12.68 13.34
C TYR A 70 -10.79 12.43 14.83
N MET A 71 -9.76 12.52 15.68
CA MET A 71 -9.91 12.35 17.14
C MET A 71 -10.84 13.39 17.77
N LYS A 72 -10.86 14.61 17.22
CA LYS A 72 -11.71 15.71 17.72
C LYS A 72 -13.17 15.61 17.27
N TYR A 73 -13.42 15.26 16.02
CA TYR A 73 -14.74 15.42 15.39
C TYR A 73 -15.44 14.11 15.03
N ALA A 74 -14.69 13.01 14.90
CA ALA A 74 -15.21 11.75 14.39
C ALA A 74 -15.14 10.61 15.39
N PHE A 75 -14.06 10.49 16.18
CA PHE A 75 -13.95 9.44 17.19
C PHE A 75 -15.17 9.43 18.13
N PRO A 76 -15.83 8.27 18.36
CA PRO A 76 -15.42 6.90 18.03
C PRO A 76 -16.00 6.32 16.73
N GLN A 77 -16.55 7.14 15.83
CA GLN A 77 -17.03 6.68 14.52
C GLN A 77 -15.86 6.28 13.61
N ASP A 78 -16.15 5.56 12.53
CA ASP A 78 -15.14 4.88 11.72
C ASP A 78 -14.29 5.83 10.87
N GLU A 79 -14.91 6.84 10.28
CA GLU A 79 -14.25 7.80 9.40
C GLU A 79 -14.66 9.24 9.70
N LEU A 80 -13.92 10.19 9.14
CA LEU A 80 -14.21 11.61 9.22
C LEU A 80 -14.89 12.09 7.93
N ASP A 81 -15.97 12.85 8.09
CA ASP A 81 -16.46 13.80 7.10
C ASP A 81 -15.71 15.13 7.32
N PRO A 82 -14.70 15.43 6.49
CA PRO A 82 -13.79 16.56 6.73
C PRO A 82 -14.38 17.90 6.29
N ILE A 83 -15.47 17.90 5.51
CA ILE A 83 -16.16 19.10 5.05
C ILE A 83 -17.12 19.61 6.14
N ASN A 84 -17.86 18.71 6.78
CA ASN A 84 -18.83 19.05 7.82
C ASN A 84 -18.32 18.83 9.24
N CYS A 85 -17.05 18.41 9.41
CA CYS A 85 -16.40 18.24 10.70
C CYS A 85 -17.19 17.33 11.65
N ARG A 86 -17.55 16.13 11.18
CA ARG A 86 -18.31 15.13 11.92
C ARG A 86 -17.83 13.73 11.59
N GLY A 87 -18.11 12.77 12.44
CA GLY A 87 -17.83 11.38 12.12
C GLY A 87 -18.82 10.79 11.10
N ARG A 88 -18.42 9.62 10.58
CA ARG A 88 -19.19 8.77 9.68
C ARG A 88 -19.12 7.33 10.18
N GLY A 89 -20.29 6.71 10.31
CA GLY A 89 -20.45 5.27 10.52
C GLY A 89 -21.23 4.66 9.35
N PRO A 90 -21.68 3.39 9.48
CA PRO A 90 -22.48 2.74 8.45
C PRO A 90 -23.78 3.51 8.15
N ASP A 91 -24.20 3.46 6.89
CA ASP A 91 -25.50 3.93 6.42
C ASP A 91 -26.58 2.92 6.82
N ILE A 92 -27.12 3.13 8.02
CA ILE A 92 -28.17 2.28 8.62
C ILE A 92 -29.48 2.37 7.84
N GLU A 93 -29.76 3.52 7.20
CA GLU A 93 -30.99 3.72 6.43
C GLU A 93 -30.97 2.99 5.09
N ARG A 94 -29.77 2.76 4.53
CA ARG A 94 -29.56 2.05 3.26
C ARG A 94 -28.49 0.95 3.41
N PRO A 95 -28.86 -0.23 3.94
CA PRO A 95 -27.95 -1.36 4.11
C PRO A 95 -27.25 -1.79 2.80
N GLU A 96 -27.87 -1.56 1.65
CA GLU A 96 -27.34 -1.85 0.32
C GLU A 96 -26.28 -0.85 -0.19
N ASN A 97 -25.99 0.21 0.56
CA ASN A 97 -24.95 1.19 0.24
C ASN A 97 -23.54 0.61 0.48
N TYR A 98 -23.18 -0.41 -0.29
CA TYR A 98 -21.92 -1.16 -0.14
C TYR A 98 -20.68 -0.28 -0.26
N ASN A 99 -20.72 0.79 -1.06
CA ASN A 99 -19.60 1.73 -1.20
C ASN A 99 -19.20 2.40 0.14
N ILE A 100 -20.14 2.47 1.09
CA ILE A 100 -19.94 3.01 2.44
C ILE A 100 -19.89 1.86 3.46
N ASN A 101 -20.87 0.96 3.43
CA ASN A 101 -21.06 -0.03 4.50
C ASN A 101 -20.02 -1.15 4.50
N ASP A 102 -19.34 -1.43 3.38
CA ASP A 102 -18.39 -2.54 3.30
C ASP A 102 -17.21 -2.39 4.26
N VAL A 103 -16.84 -1.16 4.62
CA VAL A 103 -15.70 -0.85 5.50
C VAL A 103 -16.12 -0.32 6.87
N LEU A 104 -17.33 0.24 7.03
CA LEU A 104 -17.76 0.88 8.27
C LEU A 104 -18.56 -0.07 9.18
N GLY A 105 -17.88 -0.64 10.19
CA GLY A 105 -18.48 -1.59 11.13
C GLY A 105 -18.78 -1.07 12.54
N GLU A 106 -18.69 0.25 12.77
CA GLU A 106 -18.77 0.90 14.09
C GLU A 106 -17.69 0.45 15.08
N PHE A 107 -16.47 0.27 14.60
CA PHE A 107 -15.33 -0.19 15.39
C PHE A 107 -14.18 0.82 15.46
N SER A 108 -14.44 2.10 15.15
CA SER A 108 -13.43 3.17 15.16
C SER A 108 -12.31 2.92 14.14
N LEU A 109 -12.69 2.52 12.93
CA LEU A 109 -11.78 2.13 11.83
C LEU A 109 -10.52 2.99 11.74
N THR A 110 -10.65 4.32 11.60
CA THR A 110 -9.49 5.21 11.40
C THR A 110 -8.53 5.23 12.59
N LEU A 111 -9.03 5.03 13.83
CA LEU A 111 -8.18 4.89 15.01
C LEU A 111 -7.32 3.63 14.92
N ILE A 112 -7.96 2.50 14.60
CA ILE A 112 -7.29 1.20 14.50
C ILE A 112 -6.26 1.23 13.37
N ASP A 113 -6.69 1.66 12.18
CA ASP A 113 -5.89 1.66 10.94
C ASP A 113 -4.63 2.54 11.07
N SER A 114 -4.71 3.63 11.85
CA SER A 114 -3.60 4.58 12.02
C SER A 114 -2.57 4.20 13.09
N LEU A 115 -2.78 3.11 13.85
CA LEU A 115 -1.94 2.77 15.01
C LEU A 115 -0.46 2.66 14.65
N ASP A 116 -0.10 1.85 13.67
CA ASP A 116 1.29 1.66 13.34
C ASP A 116 1.92 2.87 12.62
N THR A 117 1.11 3.75 12.00
CA THR A 117 1.60 5.06 11.53
C THR A 117 2.11 5.92 12.69
N LEU A 118 1.39 5.96 13.82
CA LEU A 118 1.83 6.69 15.02
C LEU A 118 3.20 6.19 15.50
N ALA A 119 3.39 4.87 15.50
CA ALA A 119 4.67 4.25 15.82
C ALA A 119 5.76 4.66 14.81
N VAL A 120 5.50 4.53 13.51
CA VAL A 120 6.46 4.86 12.44
C VAL A 120 6.91 6.33 12.48
N MET A 121 6.00 7.25 12.84
CA MET A 121 6.31 8.68 12.99
C MET A 121 7.01 9.02 14.32
N GLY A 122 7.18 8.05 15.22
CA GLY A 122 7.83 8.20 16.52
C GLY A 122 6.97 8.86 17.59
N ASN A 123 5.64 8.91 17.41
CA ASN A 123 4.71 9.48 18.39
C ASN A 123 4.32 8.44 19.44
N VAL A 124 5.28 8.04 20.26
CA VAL A 124 5.15 6.95 21.24
C VAL A 124 3.99 7.19 22.21
N SER A 125 3.89 8.39 22.79
CA SER A 125 2.84 8.69 23.78
C SER A 125 1.43 8.57 23.18
N GLU A 126 1.24 9.07 21.96
CA GLU A 126 -0.05 8.97 21.27
C GLU A 126 -0.35 7.55 20.82
N PHE A 127 0.65 6.79 20.35
CA PHE A 127 0.49 5.36 20.07
C PHE A 127 -0.04 4.63 21.30
N GLN A 128 0.58 4.84 22.46
CA GLN A 128 0.16 4.19 23.69
C GLN A 128 -1.25 4.59 24.12
N GLN A 129 -1.61 5.86 23.94
CA GLN A 129 -2.95 6.36 24.23
C GLN A 129 -3.99 5.78 23.26
N ALA A 130 -3.69 5.73 21.97
CA ALA A 130 -4.55 5.18 20.93
C ALA A 130 -4.82 3.69 21.16
N VAL A 131 -3.79 2.90 21.52
CA VAL A 131 -3.93 1.49 21.88
C VAL A 131 -4.89 1.31 23.07
N LYS A 132 -4.75 2.14 24.12
CA LYS A 132 -5.68 2.11 25.27
C LYS A 132 -7.12 2.41 24.84
N LEU A 133 -7.32 3.42 23.99
CA LEU A 133 -8.64 3.74 23.45
C LEU A 133 -9.23 2.56 22.64
N VAL A 134 -8.40 1.86 21.86
CA VAL A 134 -8.83 0.66 21.13
C VAL A 134 -9.30 -0.42 22.10
N ILE A 135 -8.51 -0.74 23.12
CA ILE A 135 -8.86 -1.74 24.14
C ILE A 135 -10.18 -1.37 24.85
N ASP A 136 -10.33 -0.09 25.22
CA ASP A 136 -11.48 0.39 25.99
C ASP A 136 -12.77 0.46 25.17
N HIS A 137 -12.70 0.89 23.89
CA HIS A 137 -13.88 1.25 23.09
C HIS A 137 -14.25 0.27 21.99
N VAL A 138 -13.30 -0.48 21.42
CA VAL A 138 -13.55 -1.32 20.24
C VAL A 138 -14.24 -2.60 20.63
N ARG A 139 -15.35 -2.91 19.95
CA ARG A 139 -16.12 -4.15 20.13
C ARG A 139 -16.64 -4.61 18.78
N PHE A 140 -16.53 -5.90 18.48
CA PHE A 140 -17.02 -6.49 17.24
C PHE A 140 -18.35 -7.22 17.38
N ASP A 141 -19.01 -7.19 18.54
CA ASP A 141 -20.38 -7.70 18.74
C ASP A 141 -21.44 -6.69 18.25
N ARG A 142 -21.28 -6.24 17.00
CA ARG A 142 -22.14 -5.22 16.38
C ARG A 142 -23.07 -5.84 15.35
N ASN A 143 -24.29 -5.32 15.27
CA ASN A 143 -25.20 -5.67 14.18
C ASN A 143 -24.87 -4.85 12.92
N SER A 144 -23.65 -5.04 12.39
CA SER A 144 -23.18 -4.43 11.16
C SER A 144 -22.72 -5.49 10.18
N THR A 145 -23.05 -5.31 8.91
CA THR A 145 -22.62 -6.18 7.80
C THR A 145 -21.47 -5.51 7.08
N ILE A 146 -20.30 -6.14 7.14
CA ILE A 146 -19.05 -5.63 6.59
C ILE A 146 -18.54 -6.57 5.48
N GLN A 147 -17.59 -6.08 4.68
CA GLN A 147 -16.85 -6.90 3.73
C GLN A 147 -15.68 -7.60 4.43
N VAL A 148 -15.55 -8.91 4.21
CA VAL A 148 -14.51 -9.74 4.82
C VAL A 148 -13.10 -9.26 4.45
N PHE A 149 -12.92 -8.87 3.18
CA PHE A 149 -11.66 -8.32 2.67
C PHE A 149 -11.25 -7.05 3.39
N GLU A 150 -12.11 -6.03 3.40
CA GLU A 150 -11.83 -4.71 4.00
C GLU A 150 -11.51 -4.83 5.50
N ALA A 151 -12.31 -5.59 6.26
CA ALA A 151 -12.02 -5.79 7.68
C ALA A 151 -10.74 -6.59 7.94
N THR A 152 -10.37 -7.50 7.04
CA THR A 152 -9.13 -8.26 7.17
C THR A 152 -7.92 -7.36 6.98
N ILE A 153 -7.85 -6.63 5.86
CA ILE A 153 -6.66 -5.85 5.54
C ILE A 153 -6.48 -4.63 6.45
N ARG A 154 -7.58 -3.96 6.85
CA ARG A 154 -7.53 -2.73 7.65
C ARG A 154 -7.56 -2.97 9.15
N VAL A 155 -8.46 -3.81 9.64
CA VAL A 155 -8.69 -3.97 11.08
C VAL A 155 -7.81 -5.08 11.63
N LEU A 156 -7.92 -6.28 11.06
CA LEU A 156 -7.10 -7.42 11.49
C LEU A 156 -5.61 -7.14 11.25
N GLY A 157 -5.25 -6.60 10.08
CA GLY A 157 -3.90 -6.18 9.75
C GLY A 157 -3.31 -5.18 10.76
N ALA A 158 -4.04 -4.11 11.08
CA ALA A 158 -3.61 -3.11 12.05
C ALA A 158 -3.44 -3.65 13.46
N LEU A 159 -4.41 -4.43 13.96
CA LEU A 159 -4.36 -5.02 15.30
C LEU A 159 -3.16 -5.96 15.45
N LEU A 160 -2.90 -6.80 14.44
CA LEU A 160 -1.75 -7.69 14.41
C LEU A 160 -0.43 -6.92 14.32
N SER A 161 -0.36 -5.88 13.48
CA SER A 161 0.80 -4.99 13.36
C SER A 161 1.12 -4.32 14.69
N ALA A 162 0.17 -3.60 15.27
CA ALA A 162 0.34 -2.91 16.55
C ALA A 162 0.71 -3.87 17.69
N HIS A 163 0.06 -5.03 17.77
CA HIS A 163 0.42 -6.08 18.72
C HIS A 163 1.89 -6.51 18.58
N LEU A 164 2.32 -6.83 17.36
CA LEU A 164 3.70 -7.27 17.09
C LEU A 164 4.73 -6.18 17.41
N LEU A 165 4.40 -4.90 17.20
CA LEU A 165 5.25 -3.76 17.56
C LEU A 165 5.36 -3.56 19.08
N ILE A 166 4.25 -3.72 19.82
CA ILE A 166 4.24 -3.63 21.29
C ILE A 166 5.16 -4.70 21.90
N ILE A 167 5.10 -5.93 21.39
CA ILE A 167 5.87 -7.05 21.94
C ILE A 167 7.28 -7.22 21.33
N ASP A 168 7.68 -6.38 20.36
CA ASP A 168 9.00 -6.48 19.74
C ASP A 168 10.08 -6.07 20.77
N PRO A 169 10.97 -6.97 21.23
CA PRO A 169 12.00 -6.61 22.21
C PRO A 169 13.00 -5.57 21.69
N LEU A 170 13.10 -5.36 20.37
CA LEU A 170 13.99 -4.35 19.79
C LEU A 170 13.45 -2.93 19.94
N GLN A 171 12.13 -2.75 20.09
CA GLN A 171 11.47 -1.44 20.23
C GLN A 171 12.04 -0.36 19.29
N PRO A 172 12.11 -0.61 17.96
CA PRO A 172 12.86 0.25 17.04
C PRO A 172 12.26 1.65 16.84
N PHE A 173 10.99 1.83 17.22
CA PHE A 173 10.24 3.08 17.11
C PHE A 173 10.11 3.83 18.45
N GLY A 174 10.93 3.46 19.44
CA GLY A 174 10.81 3.94 20.82
C GLY A 174 10.03 2.94 21.69
N ASN A 175 9.80 3.30 22.95
CA ASN A 175 9.15 2.41 23.92
C ASN A 175 7.63 2.36 23.72
N LEU A 176 7.18 1.51 22.81
CA LEU A 176 5.77 1.25 22.49
C LEU A 176 5.08 0.32 23.50
N THR A 177 5.80 -0.22 24.48
CA THR A 177 5.22 -1.10 25.50
C THR A 177 4.09 -0.39 26.26
N ILE A 178 3.03 -1.14 26.58
CA ILE A 178 1.88 -0.64 27.34
C ILE A 178 1.94 -1.32 28.72
N GLU A 179 1.76 -0.52 29.77
CA GLU A 179 1.69 -1.03 31.14
C GLU A 179 0.52 -2.02 31.28
N ASP A 180 0.78 -3.16 31.91
CA ASP A 180 -0.17 -4.26 32.14
C ASP A 180 -0.79 -4.88 30.87
N TYR A 181 -0.18 -4.69 29.70
CA TYR A 181 -0.64 -5.30 28.45
C TYR A 181 -0.54 -6.83 28.47
N ASP A 182 -1.66 -7.49 28.23
CA ASP A 182 -1.81 -8.94 28.21
C ASP A 182 -2.39 -9.45 26.88
N ASN A 183 -1.87 -8.91 25.77
CA ASN A 183 -2.23 -9.32 24.40
C ASN A 183 -3.65 -8.92 23.96
N GLU A 184 -4.24 -7.88 24.55
CA GLU A 184 -5.62 -7.46 24.28
C GLU A 184 -5.88 -7.16 22.79
N LEU A 185 -4.89 -6.64 22.05
CA LEU A 185 -5.04 -6.43 20.61
C LEU A 185 -5.05 -7.75 19.82
N LEU A 186 -4.31 -8.77 20.29
CA LEU A 186 -4.35 -10.11 19.70
C LEU A 186 -5.70 -10.78 19.99
N ASP A 187 -6.26 -10.58 21.18
CA ASP A 187 -7.59 -11.06 21.54
C ASP A 187 -8.69 -10.41 20.67
N LEU A 188 -8.59 -9.09 20.43
CA LEU A 188 -9.46 -8.38 19.50
C LEU A 188 -9.31 -8.91 18.06
N ALA A 189 -8.08 -9.13 17.60
CA ALA A 189 -7.79 -9.72 16.29
C ALA A 189 -8.42 -11.12 16.16
N HIS A 190 -8.32 -11.93 17.21
CA HIS A 190 -8.90 -13.27 17.27
C HIS A 190 -10.45 -13.24 17.29
N ASP A 191 -11.06 -12.32 18.04
CA ASP A 191 -12.53 -12.12 18.05
C ASP A 191 -13.04 -11.72 16.66
N LEU A 192 -12.41 -10.73 16.02
CA LEU A 192 -12.78 -10.30 14.67
C LEU A 192 -12.66 -11.45 13.66
N ALA A 193 -11.52 -12.14 13.63
CA ALA A 193 -11.31 -13.23 12.68
C ALA A 193 -12.31 -14.38 12.89
N SER A 194 -12.67 -14.67 14.14
CA SER A 194 -13.71 -15.66 14.47
C SER A 194 -15.08 -15.28 13.93
N ARG A 195 -15.43 -13.98 13.95
CA ARG A 195 -16.67 -13.45 13.37
C ARG A 195 -16.67 -13.44 11.84
N LEU A 196 -15.48 -13.50 11.23
CA LEU A 196 -15.29 -13.62 9.79
C LEU A 196 -15.39 -15.07 9.29
N LEU A 197 -15.14 -16.07 10.16
CA LEU A 197 -15.18 -17.49 9.78
C LEU A 197 -16.50 -17.97 9.13
N PRO A 198 -17.70 -17.50 9.54
CA PRO A 198 -18.94 -17.86 8.86
C PRO A 198 -18.91 -17.64 7.35
N ALA A 199 -18.14 -16.66 6.84
CA ALA A 199 -17.99 -16.43 5.41
C ALA A 199 -17.36 -17.61 4.64
N PHE A 200 -16.62 -18.48 5.34
CA PHE A 200 -15.93 -19.64 4.78
C PHE A 200 -16.67 -20.95 5.02
N GLU A 201 -17.77 -20.92 5.78
CA GLU A 201 -18.55 -22.10 6.12
C GLU A 201 -19.45 -22.52 4.96
N ASN A 202 -19.51 -23.83 4.70
CA ASN A 202 -20.37 -24.43 3.67
C ASN A 202 -20.19 -23.86 2.26
N THR A 203 -18.98 -23.39 1.91
CA THR A 203 -18.69 -22.88 0.56
C THR A 203 -18.19 -24.03 -0.35
N PRO A 204 -18.93 -24.42 -1.41
CA PRO A 204 -18.58 -25.59 -2.22
C PRO A 204 -17.21 -25.49 -2.90
N GLN A 205 -16.81 -24.26 -3.24
CA GLN A 205 -15.54 -23.98 -3.90
C GLN A 205 -14.43 -23.64 -2.89
N GLY A 206 -14.73 -23.50 -1.60
CA GLY A 206 -13.76 -23.05 -0.59
C GLY A 206 -13.41 -21.56 -0.65
N LEU A 207 -14.11 -20.78 -1.47
CA LEU A 207 -14.03 -19.32 -1.52
C LEU A 207 -14.90 -18.70 -0.42
N PRO A 208 -14.52 -17.57 0.20
CA PRO A 208 -15.36 -16.88 1.16
C PRO A 208 -16.47 -16.10 0.48
N TYR A 209 -17.66 -16.08 1.10
CA TYR A 209 -18.64 -15.04 0.83
C TYR A 209 -18.04 -13.66 1.08
N PRO A 210 -18.37 -12.64 0.27
CA PRO A 210 -17.74 -11.34 0.36
C PRO A 210 -18.07 -10.59 1.65
N ARG A 211 -19.22 -10.87 2.28
CA ARG A 211 -19.74 -10.11 3.42
C ARG A 211 -20.23 -11.02 4.53
N VAL A 212 -20.16 -10.50 5.75
CA VAL A 212 -20.63 -11.16 6.96
C VAL A 212 -21.18 -10.12 7.93
N ASN A 213 -22.24 -10.48 8.66
CA ASN A 213 -22.70 -9.69 9.78
C ASN A 213 -21.91 -10.08 11.03
N LEU A 214 -21.32 -9.09 11.71
CA LEU A 214 -20.43 -9.31 12.84
C LEU A 214 -21.10 -9.99 14.06
N MET A 215 -22.43 -9.93 14.17
CA MET A 215 -23.20 -10.57 15.24
C MET A 215 -23.88 -11.86 14.78
N THR A 216 -24.47 -11.89 13.58
CA THR A 216 -25.32 -12.99 13.12
C THR A 216 -24.65 -13.92 12.10
N GLY A 217 -23.44 -13.62 11.63
CA GLY A 217 -22.75 -14.39 10.61
C GLY A 217 -23.30 -14.15 9.20
N LEU A 218 -23.41 -15.20 8.40
CA LEU A 218 -23.95 -15.11 7.05
C LEU A 218 -25.45 -14.72 7.07
N VAL A 219 -25.81 -13.77 6.21
CA VAL A 219 -27.19 -13.32 6.02
C VAL A 219 -27.77 -13.98 4.77
N ASP A 220 -28.95 -14.60 4.91
CA ASP A 220 -29.66 -15.24 3.81
C ASP A 220 -29.94 -14.26 2.67
N GLY A 221 -29.68 -14.68 1.43
CA GLY A 221 -29.88 -13.85 0.24
C GLY A 221 -28.81 -12.77 0.03
N SER A 222 -27.70 -12.81 0.77
CA SER A 222 -26.53 -12.00 0.50
C SER A 222 -25.92 -12.31 -0.88
N ARG A 223 -25.11 -11.38 -1.39
CA ARG A 223 -24.42 -11.54 -2.68
C ARG A 223 -23.38 -12.66 -2.59
N ASN A 224 -23.36 -13.50 -3.62
CA ASN A 224 -22.45 -14.64 -3.73
C ASN A 224 -21.20 -14.32 -4.56
N ASP A 225 -21.08 -13.12 -5.09
CA ASP A 225 -19.96 -12.73 -5.94
C ASP A 225 -18.84 -12.07 -5.13
N THR A 226 -17.62 -12.58 -5.26
CA THR A 226 -16.41 -12.05 -4.63
C THR A 226 -15.37 -11.74 -5.71
N SER A 227 -14.44 -10.82 -5.41
CA SER A 227 -13.34 -10.52 -6.31
C SER A 227 -12.15 -11.45 -6.07
N THR A 228 -11.25 -11.53 -7.05
CA THR A 228 -10.00 -12.29 -6.90
C THR A 228 -9.16 -11.76 -5.74
N ALA A 229 -9.04 -10.43 -5.62
CA ALA A 229 -8.44 -9.78 -4.46
C ALA A 229 -9.19 -10.09 -3.17
N GLY A 230 -10.53 -9.96 -3.18
CA GLY A 230 -11.36 -10.11 -1.98
C GLY A 230 -11.31 -11.52 -1.36
N ALA A 231 -11.18 -12.56 -2.18
CA ALA A 231 -11.00 -13.93 -1.70
C ALA A 231 -9.53 -14.33 -1.49
N GLY A 232 -8.61 -13.69 -2.23
CA GLY A 232 -7.20 -14.07 -2.29
C GLY A 232 -6.28 -13.34 -1.32
N SER A 233 -6.69 -12.18 -0.83
CA SER A 233 -5.88 -11.28 0.00
C SER A 233 -6.30 -11.31 1.47
N LEU A 234 -6.54 -12.51 1.97
CA LEU A 234 -6.83 -12.77 3.39
C LEU A 234 -5.70 -13.57 4.06
N SER A 235 -4.84 -14.19 3.25
CA SER A 235 -3.91 -15.21 3.71
C SER A 235 -2.79 -14.67 4.59
N LEU A 236 -2.39 -13.41 4.44
CA LEU A 236 -1.26 -12.87 5.21
C LEU A 236 -1.66 -12.74 6.69
N GLU A 237 -2.74 -12.01 6.95
CA GLU A 237 -3.28 -11.71 8.27
C GLU A 237 -3.79 -12.97 8.96
N PHE A 238 -4.58 -13.80 8.27
CA PHE A 238 -5.11 -15.05 8.83
C PHE A 238 -3.98 -16.04 9.20
N SER A 239 -2.91 -16.09 8.41
CA SER A 239 -1.76 -16.94 8.72
C SER A 239 -0.86 -16.35 9.81
N ILE A 240 -0.78 -15.02 9.95
CA ILE A 240 -0.12 -14.39 11.11
C ILE A 240 -0.90 -14.75 12.37
N LEU A 241 -2.21 -14.50 12.38
CA LEU A 241 -3.08 -14.80 13.52
C LEU A 241 -2.94 -16.25 13.95
N SER A 242 -3.11 -17.20 13.02
CA SER A 242 -2.98 -18.64 13.30
C SER A 242 -1.69 -18.98 14.02
N ARG A 243 -0.56 -18.43 13.55
CA ARG A 243 0.76 -18.71 14.13
C ARG A 243 0.98 -18.04 15.48
N LEU A 244 0.27 -16.95 15.77
CA LEU A 244 0.31 -16.29 17.08
C LEU A 244 -0.55 -17.02 18.10
N VAL A 245 -1.77 -17.42 17.74
CA VAL A 245 -2.72 -18.08 18.66
C VAL A 245 -2.56 -19.60 18.73
N GLY A 246 -1.86 -20.20 17.75
CA GLY A 246 -1.66 -21.64 17.67
C GLY A 246 -2.83 -22.44 17.09
N ASP A 247 -3.81 -21.77 16.47
CA ASP A 247 -4.98 -22.38 15.83
C ASP A 247 -4.81 -22.38 14.29
N PRO A 248 -4.77 -23.55 13.63
CA PRO A 248 -4.58 -23.62 12.19
C PRO A 248 -5.79 -23.17 11.36
N VAL A 249 -6.98 -23.03 11.93
CA VAL A 249 -8.23 -22.84 11.18
C VAL A 249 -8.16 -21.61 10.27
N TYR A 250 -7.66 -20.47 10.76
CA TYR A 250 -7.59 -19.23 9.98
C TYR A 250 -6.65 -19.37 8.77
N GLU A 251 -5.44 -19.89 8.96
CA GLU A 251 -4.49 -20.15 7.87
C GLU A 251 -5.12 -21.11 6.87
N GLN A 252 -5.70 -22.23 7.34
CA GLN A 252 -6.28 -23.24 6.45
C GLN A 252 -7.39 -22.68 5.56
N VAL A 253 -8.34 -21.92 6.10
CA VAL A 253 -9.46 -21.37 5.29
C VAL A 253 -8.96 -20.36 4.26
N ALA A 254 -7.99 -19.51 4.63
CA ALA A 254 -7.42 -18.54 3.70
C ALA A 254 -6.57 -19.20 2.61
N ARG A 255 -5.75 -20.20 2.96
CA ARG A 255 -4.94 -20.97 1.99
C ARG A 255 -5.84 -21.78 1.04
N ARG A 256 -6.94 -22.32 1.53
CA ARG A 256 -7.96 -23.01 0.70
C ARG A 256 -8.55 -22.06 -0.34
N ALA A 257 -8.88 -20.82 0.03
CA ALA A 257 -9.39 -19.82 -0.89
C ALA A 257 -8.37 -19.48 -2.00
N VAL A 258 -7.10 -19.22 -1.63
CA VAL A 258 -6.01 -18.97 -2.59
C VAL A 258 -5.84 -20.12 -3.57
N ASN A 259 -5.79 -21.37 -3.07
CA ASN A 259 -5.68 -22.56 -3.92
C ASN A 259 -6.91 -22.71 -4.84
N SER A 260 -8.12 -22.45 -4.35
CA SER A 260 -9.31 -22.50 -5.20
C SER A 260 -9.28 -21.46 -6.31
N LEU A 261 -8.82 -20.23 -6.05
CA LEU A 261 -8.66 -19.23 -7.10
C LEU A 261 -7.62 -19.69 -8.12
N TRP A 262 -6.49 -20.20 -7.62
CA TRP A 262 -5.39 -20.69 -8.44
C TRP A 262 -5.80 -21.80 -9.43
N ASP A 263 -6.64 -22.73 -8.97
CA ASP A 263 -7.16 -23.84 -9.78
C ASP A 263 -8.18 -23.39 -10.83
N LYS A 264 -8.77 -22.20 -10.66
CA LYS A 264 -9.77 -21.63 -11.56
C LYS A 264 -9.19 -20.73 -12.65
N ARG A 265 -7.88 -20.58 -12.71
CA ARG A 265 -7.20 -19.87 -13.79
C ARG A 265 -7.56 -20.47 -15.16
N ASN A 266 -7.54 -19.63 -16.19
CA ASN A 266 -7.69 -20.15 -17.54
C ASN A 266 -6.49 -21.06 -17.89
N ASN A 267 -6.78 -22.24 -18.42
CA ASN A 267 -5.78 -23.26 -18.75
C ASN A 267 -4.83 -22.88 -19.90
N VAL A 268 -5.19 -21.90 -20.74
CA VAL A 268 -4.35 -21.42 -21.86
C VAL A 268 -3.54 -20.21 -21.45
N THR A 269 -4.19 -19.17 -20.92
CA THR A 269 -3.52 -17.90 -20.61
C THR A 269 -2.89 -17.88 -19.22
N GLY A 270 -3.34 -18.74 -18.30
CA GLY A 270 -2.98 -18.69 -16.89
C GLY A 270 -3.59 -17.52 -16.12
N LEU A 271 -4.51 -16.75 -16.72
CA LEU A 271 -5.11 -15.56 -16.13
C LEU A 271 -6.33 -15.87 -15.24
N LEU A 272 -6.55 -14.99 -14.27
CA LEU A 272 -7.74 -14.94 -13.40
C LEU A 272 -8.73 -13.88 -13.90
N GLY A 273 -10.01 -14.07 -13.62
CA GLY A 273 -11.02 -13.03 -13.79
C GLY A 273 -11.02 -12.06 -12.60
N SER A 274 -11.85 -11.02 -12.67
CA SER A 274 -11.99 -10.02 -11.62
C SER A 274 -13.04 -10.39 -10.58
N VAL A 275 -14.10 -11.11 -10.98
CA VAL A 275 -15.24 -11.45 -10.11
C VAL A 275 -15.66 -12.91 -10.34
N ILE A 276 -15.86 -13.65 -9.25
CA ILE A 276 -16.20 -15.06 -9.24
C ILE A 276 -17.41 -15.31 -8.32
N ASP A 277 -18.30 -16.21 -8.74
CA ASP A 277 -19.39 -16.69 -7.91
C ASP A 277 -18.88 -17.76 -6.93
N VAL A 278 -19.09 -17.57 -5.63
CA VAL A 278 -18.59 -18.42 -4.55
C VAL A 278 -19.17 -19.85 -4.60
N ASN A 279 -20.39 -20.00 -5.13
CA ASN A 279 -21.11 -21.27 -5.11
C ASN A 279 -20.78 -22.16 -6.31
N SER A 280 -20.92 -21.62 -7.51
CA SER A 280 -20.63 -22.30 -8.77
C SER A 280 -19.13 -22.31 -9.09
N GLY A 281 -18.39 -21.30 -8.63
CA GLY A 281 -16.99 -21.12 -8.97
C GLY A 281 -16.76 -20.64 -10.40
N GLU A 282 -17.81 -20.10 -11.04
CA GLU A 282 -17.76 -19.52 -12.38
C GLU A 282 -17.33 -18.05 -12.33
N TRP A 283 -16.53 -17.64 -13.32
CA TRP A 283 -16.09 -16.25 -13.46
C TRP A 283 -17.22 -15.38 -14.03
N LEU A 284 -17.79 -14.52 -13.18
CA LEU A 284 -18.79 -13.52 -13.56
C LEU A 284 -18.13 -12.31 -14.25
N GLY A 285 -16.94 -11.93 -13.78
CA GLY A 285 -16.10 -10.88 -14.34
C GLY A 285 -14.89 -11.48 -15.03
N GLN A 286 -14.88 -11.47 -16.36
CA GLN A 286 -13.80 -12.06 -17.17
C GLN A 286 -12.69 -11.05 -17.53
N LEU A 287 -12.78 -9.83 -17.02
CA LEU A 287 -11.72 -8.83 -17.13
C LEU A 287 -10.53 -9.29 -16.27
N SER A 288 -9.33 -9.27 -16.84
CA SER A 288 -8.08 -9.54 -16.16
C SER A 288 -7.16 -8.35 -16.31
N GLY A 289 -6.58 -7.90 -15.21
CA GLY A 289 -5.77 -6.70 -15.11
C GLY A 289 -4.94 -6.70 -13.84
N LEU A 290 -4.21 -5.62 -13.63
CA LEU A 290 -3.38 -5.41 -12.44
C LEU A 290 -4.01 -4.48 -11.41
N GLY A 291 -5.21 -3.98 -11.69
CA GLY A 291 -5.93 -3.03 -10.87
C GLY A 291 -7.06 -3.67 -10.08
N ALA A 292 -8.10 -2.87 -9.86
CA ALA A 292 -9.16 -3.14 -8.89
C ALA A 292 -9.77 -4.53 -9.02
N GLY A 293 -9.75 -5.27 -7.89
CA GLY A 293 -10.37 -6.59 -7.75
C GLY A 293 -9.44 -7.77 -8.08
N ILE A 294 -8.18 -7.52 -8.45
CA ILE A 294 -7.18 -8.56 -8.72
C ILE A 294 -5.82 -8.20 -8.11
N ASP A 295 -5.37 -6.95 -8.28
CA ASP A 295 -4.16 -6.34 -7.68
C ASP A 295 -3.50 -7.11 -6.51
N SER A 296 -4.10 -7.06 -5.32
CA SER A 296 -3.50 -7.55 -4.07
C SER A 296 -3.34 -9.07 -4.02
N PHE A 297 -3.97 -9.82 -4.94
CA PHE A 297 -3.73 -11.27 -5.06
C PHE A 297 -2.27 -11.55 -5.44
N PHE A 298 -1.75 -10.83 -6.44
CA PHE A 298 -0.35 -11.00 -6.87
C PHE A 298 0.61 -10.61 -5.75
N GLU A 299 0.30 -9.50 -5.08
CA GLU A 299 1.06 -9.00 -3.95
C GLU A 299 1.14 -10.05 -2.82
N TYR A 300 0.01 -10.65 -2.44
CA TYR A 300 -0.06 -11.62 -1.34
C TYR A 300 0.70 -12.91 -1.64
N LEU A 301 0.69 -13.40 -2.89
CA LEU A 301 1.52 -14.56 -3.25
C LEU A 301 3.01 -14.27 -2.98
N LEU A 302 3.52 -13.11 -3.41
CA LEU A 302 4.91 -12.76 -3.15
C LEU A 302 5.17 -12.52 -1.65
N LYS A 303 4.30 -11.77 -0.98
CA LYS A 303 4.47 -11.39 0.44
C LYS A 303 4.34 -12.60 1.39
N ASN A 304 3.47 -13.57 1.09
CA ASN A 304 3.39 -14.84 1.83
C ASN A 304 4.71 -15.62 1.78
N TYR A 305 5.32 -15.73 0.59
CA TYR A 305 6.64 -16.37 0.48
C TYR A 305 7.69 -15.61 1.29
N ILE A 306 7.73 -14.28 1.20
CA ILE A 306 8.71 -13.47 1.93
C ILE A 306 8.53 -13.67 3.44
N LEU A 307 7.31 -13.61 3.96
CA LEU A 307 7.03 -13.67 5.39
C LEU A 307 7.17 -15.10 5.95
N PHE A 308 6.58 -16.09 5.29
CA PHE A 308 6.45 -17.46 5.81
C PHE A 308 7.45 -18.44 5.20
N GLY A 309 7.95 -18.18 3.99
CA GLY A 309 8.89 -19.06 3.28
C GLY A 309 8.22 -20.20 2.53
N ASP A 310 6.94 -20.09 2.20
CA ASP A 310 6.23 -21.12 1.44
C ASP A 310 6.54 -21.02 -0.06
N GLU A 311 7.31 -21.97 -0.55
CA GLU A 311 7.73 -22.06 -1.95
C GLU A 311 6.56 -22.24 -2.92
N ALA A 312 5.39 -22.70 -2.45
CA ALA A 312 4.20 -22.79 -3.30
C ALA A 312 3.75 -21.41 -3.75
N ASP A 313 3.73 -20.42 -2.85
CA ASP A 313 3.31 -19.06 -3.19
C ASP A 313 4.26 -18.39 -4.17
N LEU A 314 5.58 -18.61 -4.02
CA LEU A 314 6.55 -18.06 -4.96
C LEU A 314 6.35 -18.65 -6.36
N ARG A 315 6.11 -19.96 -6.47
CA ARG A 315 5.80 -20.60 -7.76
C ARG A 315 4.54 -20.02 -8.37
N MET A 316 3.50 -19.83 -7.56
CA MET A 316 2.25 -19.20 -8.03
C MET A 316 2.51 -17.77 -8.52
N PHE A 317 3.26 -16.98 -7.76
CA PHE A 317 3.62 -15.62 -8.15
C PHE A 317 4.40 -15.59 -9.47
N ASP A 318 5.44 -16.41 -9.61
CA ASP A 318 6.26 -16.44 -10.83
C ASP A 318 5.47 -16.91 -12.06
N ASP A 319 4.55 -17.87 -11.89
CA ASP A 319 3.60 -18.28 -12.92
C ASP A 319 2.67 -17.14 -13.33
N ALA A 320 2.06 -16.46 -12.35
CA ALA A 320 1.17 -15.34 -12.58
C ALA A 320 1.88 -14.16 -13.26
N TYR A 321 3.08 -13.80 -12.79
CA TYR A 321 3.88 -12.71 -13.35
C TYR A 321 4.22 -12.99 -14.82
N ARG A 322 4.57 -14.23 -15.18
CA ARG A 322 4.77 -14.64 -16.58
C ARG A 322 3.53 -14.43 -17.43
N SER A 323 2.35 -14.84 -16.95
CA SER A 323 1.09 -14.60 -17.65
C SER A 323 0.77 -13.11 -17.81
N VAL A 324 1.02 -12.30 -16.77
CA VAL A 324 0.86 -10.84 -16.82
C VAL A 324 1.79 -10.23 -17.88
N THR A 325 3.08 -10.57 -17.88
CA THR A 325 4.05 -10.07 -18.87
C THR A 325 3.66 -10.50 -20.28
N GLN A 326 3.22 -11.75 -20.47
CA GLN A 326 2.88 -12.27 -21.79
C GLN A 326 1.60 -11.65 -22.36
N TYR A 327 0.56 -11.52 -21.54
CA TYR A 327 -0.78 -11.19 -22.03
C TYR A 327 -1.19 -9.75 -21.74
N MET A 328 -0.69 -9.09 -20.71
CA MET A 328 -1.09 -7.71 -20.34
C MET A 328 -0.07 -6.66 -20.77
N ARG A 329 1.22 -6.99 -20.81
CA ARG A 329 2.26 -6.00 -21.16
C ARG A 329 2.22 -5.69 -22.67
N ARG A 330 2.24 -4.41 -23.02
CA ARG A 330 2.32 -3.88 -24.39
C ARG A 330 3.47 -2.88 -24.49
N GLY A 331 3.80 -2.46 -25.70
CA GLY A 331 4.90 -1.52 -25.98
C GLY A 331 6.23 -2.23 -26.27
N ARG A 332 7.34 -1.49 -26.20
CA ARG A 332 8.69 -2.00 -26.48
C ARG A 332 9.08 -3.17 -25.56
N VAL A 333 9.93 -4.06 -26.06
CA VAL A 333 10.30 -5.30 -25.36
C VAL A 333 11.04 -5.00 -24.06
N ASN A 334 12.10 -4.21 -24.12
CA ASN A 334 12.83 -3.76 -22.93
C ASN A 334 12.40 -2.34 -22.57
N CYS A 335 11.99 -2.13 -21.31
CA CYS A 335 11.60 -0.82 -20.81
C CYS A 335 12.65 0.28 -21.05
N MET A 336 13.93 -0.05 -21.00
CA MET A 336 15.03 0.93 -21.06
C MET A 336 15.50 1.24 -22.49
N ASP A 337 14.95 0.58 -23.52
CA ASP A 337 15.29 0.87 -24.91
C ASP A 337 14.74 2.24 -25.35
N GLU A 338 15.55 3.03 -26.06
CA GLU A 338 15.18 4.38 -26.55
C GLU A 338 14.17 4.36 -27.70
N GLU A 339 13.97 3.21 -28.35
CA GLU A 339 13.09 3.05 -29.50
C GLU A 339 11.81 2.27 -29.16
N GLY A 340 10.71 2.63 -29.83
CA GLY A 340 9.41 1.99 -29.66
C GLY A 340 8.54 2.62 -28.58
N ILE A 341 7.27 2.21 -28.53
CA ILE A 341 6.23 2.80 -27.67
C ILE A 341 6.48 2.44 -26.20
N HIS A 342 6.27 3.40 -25.29
CA HIS A 342 6.37 3.19 -23.85
C HIS A 342 5.56 1.98 -23.36
N PRO A 343 6.12 1.11 -22.51
CA PRO A 343 5.39 -0.03 -22.00
C PRO A 343 4.18 0.35 -21.15
N ILE A 344 3.11 -0.40 -21.29
CA ILE A 344 1.89 -0.29 -20.49
C ILE A 344 1.35 -1.68 -20.22
N PHE A 345 0.79 -1.89 -19.03
CA PHE A 345 0.01 -3.07 -18.71
C PHE A 345 -1.48 -2.75 -18.91
N VAL A 346 -2.10 -3.47 -19.85
CA VAL A 346 -3.50 -3.24 -20.25
C VAL A 346 -4.41 -4.32 -19.70
N ASN A 347 -5.69 -3.98 -19.54
CA ASN A 347 -6.71 -4.95 -19.18
C ASN A 347 -7.08 -5.83 -20.38
N VAL A 348 -7.17 -7.13 -20.15
CA VAL A 348 -7.43 -8.15 -21.17
C VAL A 348 -8.57 -9.06 -20.77
N ASN A 349 -9.14 -9.78 -21.74
CA ASN A 349 -10.04 -10.88 -21.44
C ASN A 349 -9.23 -12.08 -20.92
N MET A 350 -9.64 -12.66 -19.80
CA MET A 350 -8.91 -13.76 -19.16
C MET A 350 -8.75 -15.00 -20.05
N HIS A 351 -9.69 -15.29 -20.96
CA HIS A 351 -9.65 -16.49 -21.79
C HIS A 351 -8.79 -16.33 -23.04
N THR A 352 -8.81 -15.13 -23.64
CA THR A 352 -8.17 -14.89 -24.95
C THR A 352 -6.88 -14.10 -24.86
N GLY A 353 -6.65 -13.37 -23.76
CA GLY A 353 -5.54 -12.42 -23.62
C GLY A 353 -5.66 -11.19 -24.54
N GLN A 354 -6.81 -11.01 -25.20
CA GLN A 354 -7.07 -9.86 -26.05
C GLN A 354 -7.45 -8.64 -25.22
N LEU A 355 -7.12 -7.44 -25.71
CA LEU A 355 -7.46 -6.17 -25.07
C LEU A 355 -8.97 -6.10 -24.79
N ALA A 356 -9.33 -5.84 -23.54
CA ALA A 356 -10.72 -5.76 -23.09
C ALA A 356 -11.18 -4.32 -22.87
N THR A 357 -10.30 -3.45 -22.33
CA THR A 357 -10.61 -2.03 -22.13
C THR A 357 -9.43 -1.15 -22.50
N THR A 358 -9.70 0.14 -22.65
CA THR A 358 -8.71 1.18 -23.00
C THR A 358 -8.37 2.08 -21.82
N TRP A 359 -8.80 1.69 -20.62
CA TRP A 359 -8.49 2.38 -19.38
C TRP A 359 -7.59 1.53 -18.49
N ILE A 360 -6.79 2.19 -17.66
CA ILE A 360 -6.08 1.66 -16.50
C ILE A 360 -6.59 2.39 -15.27
N ASP A 361 -6.62 1.74 -14.11
CA ASP A 361 -7.06 2.37 -12.86
C ASP A 361 -5.89 2.82 -11.99
N ALA A 362 -6.20 3.63 -10.99
CA ALA A 362 -5.22 4.18 -10.05
C ALA A 362 -4.60 3.08 -9.16
N LEU A 363 -5.35 2.02 -8.84
CA LEU A 363 -4.90 0.95 -7.95
C LEU A 363 -3.76 0.14 -8.58
N GLN A 364 -3.78 -0.05 -9.90
CA GLN A 364 -2.68 -0.68 -10.64
C GLN A 364 -1.31 0.03 -10.46
N ALA A 365 -1.28 1.28 -9.96
CA ALA A 365 -0.03 1.95 -9.62
C ALA A 365 0.79 1.23 -8.54
N SER A 366 0.18 0.40 -7.68
CA SER A 366 0.88 -0.38 -6.63
C SER A 366 1.77 -1.48 -7.24
N PHE A 367 1.49 -1.91 -8.48
CA PHE A 367 2.23 -3.01 -9.09
C PHE A 367 3.71 -2.69 -9.32
N SER A 368 4.08 -1.41 -9.43
CA SER A 368 5.50 -1.01 -9.43
C SER A 368 6.20 -1.40 -8.11
N ALA A 369 5.54 -1.28 -6.95
CA ALA A 369 6.09 -1.75 -5.67
C ALA A 369 6.26 -3.28 -5.66
N VAL A 370 5.28 -4.03 -6.20
CA VAL A 370 5.38 -5.49 -6.36
C VAL A 370 6.58 -5.88 -7.24
N GLN A 371 6.78 -5.17 -8.35
CA GLN A 371 7.93 -5.36 -9.23
C GLN A 371 9.25 -5.04 -8.53
N VAL A 372 9.29 -3.98 -7.70
CA VAL A 372 10.46 -3.68 -6.87
C VAL A 372 10.76 -4.82 -5.90
N LEU A 373 9.75 -5.33 -5.19
CA LEU A 373 9.90 -6.46 -4.26
C LEU A 373 10.39 -7.73 -4.97
N ARG A 374 9.95 -7.97 -6.21
CA ARG A 374 10.42 -9.08 -7.04
C ARG A 374 11.83 -8.89 -7.60
N GLY A 375 12.32 -7.65 -7.62
CA GLY A 375 13.62 -7.25 -8.19
C GLY A 375 13.59 -6.84 -9.65
N ASP A 376 12.41 -6.64 -10.25
CA ASP A 376 12.23 -6.15 -11.63
C ASP A 376 12.17 -4.60 -11.64
N ILE A 377 13.30 -3.98 -11.28
CA ILE A 377 13.39 -2.53 -11.07
C ILE A 377 13.13 -1.74 -12.35
N ASP A 378 13.54 -2.27 -13.50
CA ASP A 378 13.43 -1.54 -14.76
C ASP A 378 11.97 -1.42 -15.20
N GLU A 379 11.20 -2.52 -15.15
CA GLU A 379 9.76 -2.48 -15.43
C GLU A 379 9.00 -1.61 -14.42
N ALA A 380 9.39 -1.67 -13.14
CA ALA A 380 8.80 -0.83 -12.09
C ALA A 380 8.97 0.66 -12.42
N ILE A 381 10.15 1.08 -12.90
CA ILE A 381 10.43 2.46 -13.32
C ILE A 381 9.51 2.88 -14.49
N CYS A 382 9.35 2.03 -15.50
CA CYS A 382 8.48 2.37 -16.65
C CYS A 382 7.02 2.52 -16.26
N LEU A 383 6.50 1.58 -15.46
CA LEU A 383 5.12 1.64 -15.00
C LEU A 383 4.89 2.88 -14.13
N HIS A 384 5.80 3.18 -13.21
CA HIS A 384 5.72 4.36 -12.35
C HIS A 384 5.75 5.68 -13.15
N ALA A 385 6.61 5.78 -14.16
CA ALA A 385 6.71 6.97 -15.00
C ALA A 385 5.39 7.31 -15.69
N LEU A 386 4.62 6.29 -16.13
CA LEU A 386 3.28 6.49 -16.70
C LEU A 386 2.34 7.17 -15.70
N TYR A 387 2.26 6.65 -14.48
CA TYR A 387 1.43 7.24 -13.43
C TYR A 387 1.91 8.62 -12.99
N TYR A 388 3.22 8.88 -12.96
CA TYR A 388 3.72 10.21 -12.67
C TYR A 388 3.34 11.23 -13.76
N SER A 389 3.37 10.85 -15.04
CA SER A 389 2.90 11.72 -16.12
C SER A 389 1.40 11.99 -16.01
N ILE A 390 0.58 11.00 -15.59
CA ILE A 390 -0.85 11.20 -15.31
C ILE A 390 -1.02 12.16 -14.12
N TRP A 391 -0.28 11.96 -13.03
CA TRP A 391 -0.29 12.86 -11.87
C TRP A 391 0.07 14.29 -12.25
N ARG A 392 1.13 14.50 -13.05
CA ARG A 392 1.52 15.84 -13.53
C ARG A 392 0.46 16.49 -14.40
N LYS A 393 -0.37 15.71 -15.11
CA LYS A 393 -1.46 16.23 -15.94
C LYS A 393 -2.62 16.76 -15.10
N PHE A 394 -3.03 16.02 -14.07
CA PHE A 394 -4.27 16.30 -13.35
C PHE A 394 -4.06 16.82 -11.92
N GLY A 395 -2.86 16.72 -11.37
CA GLY A 395 -2.53 17.07 -9.99
C GLY A 395 -2.82 15.96 -8.97
N VAL A 396 -3.70 15.02 -9.30
CA VAL A 396 -4.00 13.77 -8.57
C VAL A 396 -4.35 12.71 -9.62
N LEU A 397 -4.35 11.41 -9.28
CA LEU A 397 -4.75 10.38 -10.25
C LEU A 397 -6.27 10.32 -10.40
N PRO A 398 -6.84 10.29 -11.62
CA PRO A 398 -8.21 9.81 -11.79
C PRO A 398 -8.29 8.31 -11.44
N GLU A 399 -9.41 7.88 -10.87
CA GLU A 399 -9.65 6.48 -10.54
C GLU A 399 -9.53 5.57 -11.78
N ARG A 400 -9.90 6.08 -12.98
CA ARG A 400 -9.62 5.42 -14.26
C ARG A 400 -9.15 6.42 -15.31
N PHE A 401 -8.00 6.14 -15.91
CA PHE A 401 -7.43 6.90 -17.01
C PHE A 401 -7.49 6.12 -18.32
N ASN A 402 -8.08 6.71 -19.36
CA ASN A 402 -8.13 6.15 -20.69
C ASN A 402 -6.92 6.57 -21.52
N TRP A 403 -6.04 5.63 -21.80
CA TRP A 403 -4.76 5.89 -22.45
C TRP A 403 -4.88 6.12 -23.96
N GLN A 404 -6.01 5.80 -24.60
CA GLN A 404 -6.25 6.08 -26.01
C GLN A 404 -6.70 7.52 -26.25
N ILE A 405 -7.72 7.97 -25.52
CA ILE A 405 -8.24 9.34 -25.61
C ILE A 405 -7.49 10.32 -24.70
N LYS A 406 -6.58 9.81 -23.86
CA LYS A 406 -5.73 10.56 -22.94
C LYS A 406 -6.53 11.37 -21.91
N MET A 407 -7.67 10.86 -21.47
CA MET A 407 -8.60 11.53 -20.55
C MET A 407 -9.11 10.56 -19.47
N PRO A 408 -9.60 11.05 -18.33
CA PRO A 408 -10.22 10.21 -17.31
C PRO A 408 -11.56 9.60 -17.78
N ASP A 409 -11.76 8.31 -17.54
CA ASP A 409 -13.07 7.63 -17.68
C ASP A 409 -13.85 7.67 -16.36
N VAL A 410 -13.14 7.62 -15.22
CA VAL A 410 -13.70 7.82 -13.88
C VAL A 410 -12.88 8.91 -13.20
N LEU A 411 -13.55 9.99 -12.82
CA LEU A 411 -12.92 11.29 -12.51
C LEU A 411 -12.48 11.43 -11.05
N PHE A 412 -12.94 10.52 -10.21
CA PHE A 412 -12.82 10.56 -8.76
C PHE A 412 -11.40 10.22 -8.28
N TYR A 413 -10.99 10.71 -7.10
CA TYR A 413 -9.74 10.35 -6.41
C TYR A 413 -9.93 10.34 -4.89
N PRO A 414 -10.04 9.15 -4.26
CA PRO A 414 -10.31 9.01 -2.83
C PRO A 414 -9.04 9.01 -1.97
N LEU A 415 -8.04 9.84 -2.32
CA LEU A 415 -6.78 9.95 -1.55
C LEU A 415 -5.90 8.67 -1.58
N ARG A 416 -6.05 7.90 -2.67
CA ARG A 416 -5.38 6.63 -3.00
C ARG A 416 -3.86 6.61 -2.70
N PRO A 417 -3.34 5.56 -2.04
CA PRO A 417 -1.93 5.44 -1.64
C PRO A 417 -1.01 4.79 -2.66
N GLU A 418 -1.53 4.07 -3.66
CA GLU A 418 -0.76 3.12 -4.47
C GLU A 418 0.38 3.77 -5.25
N PHE A 419 0.19 5.02 -5.68
CA PHE A 419 1.24 5.76 -6.39
C PHE A 419 2.36 6.24 -5.46
N ILE A 420 2.05 6.66 -4.22
CA ILE A 420 3.08 7.04 -3.26
C ILE A 420 3.79 5.81 -2.70
N GLU A 421 3.10 4.68 -2.52
CA GLU A 421 3.71 3.39 -2.19
C GLU A 421 4.81 3.05 -3.20
N SER A 422 4.47 2.98 -4.48
CA SER A 422 5.42 2.68 -5.55
C SER A 422 6.57 3.68 -5.63
N THR A 423 6.31 4.97 -5.39
CA THR A 423 7.34 6.02 -5.30
C THR A 423 8.31 5.74 -4.15
N TYR A 424 7.78 5.38 -2.98
CA TYR A 424 8.57 5.02 -1.81
C TYR A 424 9.46 3.81 -2.07
N PHE A 425 8.90 2.70 -2.58
CA PHE A 425 9.68 1.49 -2.86
C PHE A 425 10.76 1.72 -3.93
N LEU A 426 10.46 2.46 -4.99
CA LEU A 426 11.45 2.81 -6.01
C LEU A 426 12.57 3.69 -5.45
N TYR A 427 12.24 4.64 -4.56
CA TYR A 427 13.26 5.42 -3.86
C TYR A 427 14.12 4.52 -2.95
N GLN A 428 13.53 3.59 -2.20
CA GLN A 428 14.30 2.67 -1.36
C GLN A 428 15.26 1.80 -2.20
N ALA A 429 14.81 1.30 -3.35
CA ALA A 429 15.61 0.45 -4.23
C ALA A 429 16.73 1.19 -4.96
N THR A 430 16.50 2.44 -5.36
CA THR A 430 17.39 3.18 -6.27
C THR A 430 18.16 4.32 -5.61
N LYS A 431 17.61 4.88 -4.53
CA LYS A 431 18.03 6.13 -3.89
C LYS A 431 18.15 7.30 -4.87
N ASN A 432 17.33 7.29 -5.92
CA ASN A 432 17.33 8.32 -6.95
C ASN A 432 16.51 9.54 -6.49
N PRO A 433 17.08 10.78 -6.49
CA PRO A 433 16.39 11.99 -6.08
C PRO A 433 15.10 12.30 -6.85
N PHE A 434 14.95 11.79 -8.08
CA PHE A 434 13.71 11.92 -8.86
C PHE A 434 12.47 11.60 -8.03
N TYR A 435 12.48 10.50 -7.28
CA TYR A 435 11.33 10.06 -6.48
C TYR A 435 11.02 10.98 -5.30
N LEU A 436 12.01 11.73 -4.78
CA LEU A 436 11.77 12.76 -3.77
C LEU A 436 11.01 13.95 -4.37
N HIS A 437 11.29 14.32 -5.61
CA HIS A 437 10.49 15.33 -6.32
C HIS A 437 9.07 14.85 -6.60
N VAL A 438 8.90 13.58 -7.00
CA VAL A 438 7.56 12.99 -7.16
C VAL A 438 6.79 13.05 -5.85
N GLY A 439 7.40 12.64 -4.73
CA GLY A 439 6.78 12.74 -3.40
C GLY A 439 6.42 14.16 -3.00
N ARG A 440 7.27 15.15 -3.35
CA ARG A 440 6.99 16.56 -3.09
C ARG A 440 5.73 16.98 -3.86
N ASP A 441 5.68 16.66 -5.14
CA ASP A 441 4.57 17.04 -6.00
C ASP A 441 3.27 16.37 -5.52
N ILE A 442 3.33 15.13 -5.04
CA ILE A 442 2.19 14.44 -4.41
C ILE A 442 1.73 15.22 -3.17
N LEU A 443 2.65 15.48 -2.23
CA LEU A 443 2.35 16.13 -0.96
C LEU A 443 1.78 17.54 -1.13
N ASP A 444 2.40 18.35 -1.99
CA ASP A 444 1.98 19.72 -2.24
C ASP A 444 0.61 19.74 -2.94
N ASN A 445 0.37 18.83 -3.90
CA ASN A 445 -0.92 18.75 -4.58
C ASN A 445 -2.03 18.31 -3.63
N LEU A 446 -1.80 17.31 -2.76
CA LEU A 446 -2.80 16.90 -1.76
C LEU A 446 -3.11 18.05 -0.79
N ASN A 447 -2.09 18.74 -0.25
CA ASN A 447 -2.32 19.91 0.59
C ASN A 447 -3.07 21.05 -0.13
N THR A 448 -2.85 21.20 -1.43
CA THR A 448 -3.47 22.27 -2.23
C THR A 448 -4.92 21.94 -2.59
N TYR A 449 -5.19 20.70 -3.00
CA TYR A 449 -6.47 20.34 -3.61
C TYR A 449 -7.42 19.63 -2.64
N THR A 450 -6.92 18.92 -1.63
CA THR A 450 -7.78 18.04 -0.81
C THR A 450 -7.93 18.52 0.63
N LYS A 451 -7.03 19.37 1.14
CA LYS A 451 -7.12 19.89 2.50
C LYS A 451 -8.31 20.83 2.67
N VAL A 452 -9.17 20.52 3.64
CA VAL A 452 -10.33 21.32 4.06
C VAL A 452 -10.24 21.65 5.56
N GLU A 453 -11.26 22.31 6.12
CA GLU A 453 -11.23 22.82 7.51
C GLU A 453 -10.86 21.75 8.54
N CYS A 454 -11.40 20.54 8.39
CA CYS A 454 -11.27 19.49 9.39
C CYS A 454 -10.48 18.27 8.92
N GLY A 455 -9.95 18.23 7.71
CA GLY A 455 -9.19 17.06 7.24
C GLY A 455 -8.86 17.12 5.77
N PHE A 456 -8.76 15.96 5.14
CA PHE A 456 -8.50 15.84 3.70
C PHE A 456 -9.70 15.18 3.02
N ALA A 457 -10.27 15.87 2.05
CA ALA A 457 -11.46 15.48 1.32
C ALA A 457 -11.10 14.75 0.03
N THR A 458 -11.85 13.70 -0.26
CA THR A 458 -11.85 13.03 -1.54
C THR A 458 -12.14 14.01 -2.68
N VAL A 459 -11.48 13.85 -3.83
CA VAL A 459 -11.74 14.67 -5.03
C VAL A 459 -12.82 13.98 -5.87
N HIS A 460 -13.93 14.66 -6.11
CA HIS A 460 -15.02 14.18 -6.97
C HIS A 460 -14.61 14.14 -8.45
N ASP A 461 -13.97 15.21 -8.92
CA ASP A 461 -13.53 15.35 -10.31
C ASP A 461 -12.12 15.96 -10.39
N VAL A 462 -11.15 15.14 -10.84
CA VAL A 462 -9.75 15.57 -10.98
C VAL A 462 -9.55 16.69 -12.01
N ARG A 463 -10.55 17.07 -12.82
CA ARG A 463 -10.42 18.14 -13.81
C ARG A 463 -10.66 19.51 -13.17
N ASP A 464 -11.71 19.63 -12.35
CA ASP A 464 -12.11 20.90 -11.72
C ASP A 464 -11.79 20.98 -10.22
N LYS A 465 -11.38 19.87 -9.60
CA LYS A 465 -11.01 19.75 -8.18
C LYS A 465 -12.19 19.95 -7.22
N THR A 466 -13.40 19.65 -7.65
CA THR A 466 -14.56 19.52 -6.74
C THR A 466 -14.34 18.39 -5.73
N LEU A 467 -14.90 18.52 -4.53
CA LEU A 467 -14.61 17.66 -3.38
C LEU A 467 -15.84 16.91 -2.88
N GLU A 468 -15.61 15.77 -2.26
CA GLU A 468 -16.59 14.96 -1.52
C GLU A 468 -16.25 14.89 -0.03
N ASP A 469 -17.26 14.63 0.77
CA ASP A 469 -17.25 14.74 2.23
C ASP A 469 -16.69 13.49 2.93
N ARG A 470 -15.63 12.89 2.38
CA ARG A 470 -15.02 11.66 2.92
C ARG A 470 -13.50 11.73 3.01
N MET A 471 -12.97 11.39 4.18
CA MET A 471 -11.57 11.05 4.40
C MET A 471 -11.47 9.55 4.72
N GLU A 472 -11.00 8.76 3.76
CA GLU A 472 -10.81 7.32 3.92
C GLU A 472 -9.74 7.04 4.99
N SER A 473 -9.91 5.96 5.77
CA SER A 473 -8.96 5.58 6.83
C SER A 473 -7.52 5.38 6.30
N PHE A 474 -7.41 4.77 5.11
CA PHE A 474 -6.13 4.50 4.45
C PHE A 474 -5.33 5.76 4.10
N PHE A 475 -5.96 6.93 4.03
CA PHE A 475 -5.21 8.16 3.82
C PHE A 475 -4.19 8.39 4.95
N LEU A 476 -4.59 8.09 6.19
CA LEU A 476 -3.73 8.21 7.36
C LEU A 476 -2.82 6.98 7.54
N SER A 477 -3.33 5.77 7.31
CA SER A 477 -2.54 4.55 7.51
C SER A 477 -1.52 4.30 6.39
N GLU A 478 -1.78 4.78 5.18
CA GLU A 478 -0.95 4.49 4.00
C GLU A 478 -0.35 5.75 3.37
N THR A 479 -1.18 6.64 2.79
CA THR A 479 -0.70 7.78 2.00
C THR A 479 0.24 8.68 2.82
N CYS A 480 -0.16 9.03 4.03
CA CYS A 480 0.66 9.81 4.96
C CYS A 480 1.92 9.06 5.42
N LYS A 481 1.79 7.75 5.69
CA LYS A 481 2.90 6.90 6.12
C LYS A 481 3.99 6.82 5.06
N TYR A 482 3.64 6.53 3.81
CA TYR A 482 4.60 6.46 2.70
C TYR A 482 5.21 7.82 2.37
N LEU A 483 4.43 8.91 2.43
CA LEU A 483 4.98 10.28 2.28
C LEU A 483 6.03 10.58 3.35
N PHE A 484 5.73 10.30 4.62
CA PHE A 484 6.66 10.52 5.71
C PHE A 484 7.94 9.68 5.54
N LEU A 485 7.78 8.38 5.28
CA LEU A 485 8.89 7.45 5.10
C LEU A 485 9.76 7.80 3.88
N LEU A 486 9.19 8.30 2.78
CA LEU A 486 9.96 8.72 1.62
C LEU A 486 11.00 9.79 1.95
N PHE A 487 10.65 10.72 2.86
CA PHE A 487 11.54 11.81 3.24
C PHE A 487 12.36 11.54 4.50
N ASP A 488 12.08 10.49 5.27
CA ASP A 488 12.79 10.20 6.52
C ASP A 488 13.88 9.14 6.38
N GLU A 489 14.99 9.46 5.68
CA GLU A 489 16.09 8.49 5.47
C GLU A 489 16.58 7.80 6.75
N ASP A 490 16.52 8.47 7.91
CA ASP A 490 17.03 7.96 9.18
C ASP A 490 16.02 7.04 9.91
N ASN A 491 14.80 6.89 9.40
CA ASN A 491 13.79 5.99 9.97
C ASN A 491 14.29 4.54 10.00
N TYR A 492 13.94 3.80 11.06
CA TYR A 492 14.36 2.40 11.20
C TYR A 492 13.93 1.54 10.00
N LEU A 493 12.72 1.76 9.47
CA LEU A 493 12.24 1.05 8.28
C LEU A 493 13.09 1.33 7.04
N ASN A 494 13.62 2.54 6.90
CA ASN A 494 14.46 2.92 5.76
C ASN A 494 15.90 2.39 5.89
N GLN A 495 16.41 2.30 7.11
CA GLN A 495 17.78 1.81 7.38
C GLN A 495 17.85 0.28 7.44
N HIS A 496 16.79 -0.39 7.90
CA HIS A 496 16.81 -1.81 8.22
C HIS A 496 15.60 -2.60 7.69
N GLY A 497 14.54 -1.93 7.25
CA GLY A 497 13.24 -2.55 6.95
C GLY A 497 13.30 -3.63 5.88
N ALA A 498 14.09 -3.46 4.82
CA ALA A 498 14.21 -4.45 3.73
C ALA A 498 14.60 -5.87 4.19
N ASN A 499 15.17 -6.02 5.39
CA ASN A 499 15.52 -7.32 5.97
C ASN A 499 14.70 -7.72 7.20
N HIS A 500 13.94 -6.79 7.78
CA HIS A 500 13.30 -6.97 9.10
C HIS A 500 11.79 -6.76 9.08
N TYR A 501 11.22 -6.10 8.07
CA TYR A 501 9.81 -5.76 8.00
C TYR A 501 9.24 -5.99 6.61
N ILE A 502 7.94 -6.28 6.55
CA ILE A 502 7.15 -6.32 5.32
C ILE A 502 5.90 -5.49 5.54
N PHE A 503 5.48 -4.74 4.52
CA PHE A 503 4.21 -4.02 4.54
C PHE A 503 3.11 -4.97 4.07
N THR A 504 1.92 -4.97 4.67
CA THR A 504 0.71 -5.56 4.08
C THR A 504 0.25 -4.72 2.88
N THR A 505 -0.87 -5.04 2.25
CA THR A 505 -1.45 -4.20 1.19
C THR A 505 -2.00 -2.88 1.74
N GLU A 506 -2.44 -2.86 3.00
CA GLU A 506 -2.89 -1.65 3.71
C GLU A 506 -1.73 -0.93 4.46
N ALA A 507 -0.51 -1.05 3.94
CA ALA A 507 0.73 -0.51 4.53
C ALA A 507 1.01 -0.88 6.00
N HIS A 508 0.38 -1.91 6.57
CA HIS A 508 0.67 -2.30 7.95
C HIS A 508 2.02 -3.02 8.06
N ILE A 509 2.83 -2.66 9.04
CA ILE A 509 4.21 -3.16 9.15
C ILE A 509 4.31 -4.44 9.99
N ILE A 510 4.67 -5.55 9.35
CA ILE A 510 4.84 -6.85 10.01
C ILE A 510 6.33 -7.18 10.14
N PRO A 511 6.84 -7.41 11.37
CA PRO A 511 8.22 -7.84 11.54
C PRO A 511 8.44 -9.26 10.99
N LEU A 512 9.55 -9.46 10.28
CA LEU A 512 9.99 -10.74 9.72
C LEU A 512 10.55 -11.63 10.83
N MET A 513 9.66 -12.25 11.61
CA MET A 513 10.04 -13.07 12.77
C MET A 513 10.21 -14.55 12.38
N ALA A 514 11.27 -15.19 12.86
CA ALA A 514 11.49 -16.62 12.63
C ALA A 514 10.34 -17.49 13.17
N LYS A 515 9.64 -17.03 14.22
CA LYS A 515 8.45 -17.72 14.79
C LYS A 515 7.32 -17.85 13.77
N LEU A 516 7.12 -16.85 12.90
CA LEU A 516 6.07 -16.85 11.87
C LEU A 516 6.40 -17.80 10.70
N ARG A 517 7.61 -18.36 10.62
CA ARG A 517 7.95 -19.40 9.63
C ARG A 517 7.66 -20.81 10.12
N ARG A 518 7.21 -20.98 11.37
CA ARG A 518 6.91 -22.28 11.96
C ARG A 518 5.41 -22.42 12.16
N LYS A 519 4.89 -23.60 11.83
CA LYS A 519 3.52 -24.00 12.14
C LYS A 519 3.53 -24.75 13.46
N ILE A 520 2.97 -24.16 14.50
CA ILE A 520 3.01 -24.72 15.87
C ILE A 520 2.27 -26.07 15.92
N TRP A 521 1.16 -26.17 15.18
CA TRP A 521 0.34 -27.39 15.11
C TRP A 521 1.05 -28.57 14.43
N ASP A 522 1.96 -28.34 13.48
CA ASP A 522 2.76 -29.42 12.86
C ASP A 522 3.71 -30.09 13.88
N LEU A 523 4.18 -29.33 14.88
CA LEU A 523 5.04 -29.85 15.96
C LEU A 523 4.25 -30.63 16.99
N ASN A 524 3.03 -30.17 17.31
CA ASN A 524 2.12 -30.84 18.24
C ASN A 524 1.60 -32.17 17.68
N GLU A 525 1.40 -32.26 16.35
CA GLU A 525 1.10 -33.53 15.71
C GLU A 525 2.29 -34.50 15.87
N MET A 526 3.52 -34.09 15.60
CA MET A 526 4.71 -34.95 15.78
C MET A 526 4.88 -35.45 17.22
N THR A 527 4.67 -34.62 18.25
CA THR A 527 4.75 -35.07 19.65
C THR A 527 3.61 -36.03 20.01
N SER A 528 2.39 -35.78 19.54
CA SER A 528 1.26 -36.70 19.75
C SER A 528 1.42 -38.05 19.03
N TYR A 529 2.08 -38.07 17.86
CA TYR A 529 2.43 -39.31 17.15
C TYR A 529 3.50 -40.10 17.92
N VAL A 530 4.51 -39.44 18.49
CA VAL A 530 5.59 -40.08 19.27
C VAL A 530 5.06 -40.66 20.60
N GLU A 531 4.15 -39.97 21.28
CA GLU A 531 3.52 -40.50 22.51
C GLU A 531 2.64 -41.72 22.26
N ASN A 532 2.02 -41.83 21.07
CA ASN A 532 1.22 -43.00 20.69
C ASN A 532 2.07 -44.20 20.22
N THR A 533 3.32 -43.98 19.82
CA THR A 533 4.28 -45.06 19.55
C THR A 533 5.11 -45.33 20.80
N ASN A 534 4.66 -46.29 21.63
CA ASN A 534 5.36 -46.76 22.84
C ASN A 534 6.78 -47.32 22.55
N ASP A 535 7.76 -46.46 22.29
CA ASP A 535 9.18 -46.79 22.38
C ASP A 535 9.76 -46.10 23.61
N LYS A 536 9.84 -46.87 24.70
CA LYS A 536 10.45 -46.44 25.97
C LYS A 536 11.96 -46.33 25.80
N GLN A 537 12.45 -45.19 25.35
CA GLN A 537 13.77 -44.70 25.74
C GLN A 537 13.63 -43.36 26.45
N THR A 538 14.24 -43.30 27.63
CA THR A 538 14.21 -42.17 28.55
C THR A 538 14.88 -40.95 27.92
N TYR A 539 14.12 -40.09 27.26
CA TYR A 539 14.61 -38.79 26.76
C TYR A 539 14.32 -37.71 27.79
N THR A 540 15.37 -37.20 28.44
CA THR A 540 15.27 -36.10 29.41
C THR A 540 14.96 -34.78 28.70
N HIS A 541 13.73 -34.30 28.88
CA HIS A 541 13.12 -33.13 28.22
C HIS A 541 13.87 -31.79 28.41
N GLU A 542 14.71 -31.65 29.44
CA GLU A 542 15.47 -30.41 29.67
C GLU A 542 16.71 -30.25 28.78
N HIS A 543 17.31 -31.36 28.32
CA HIS A 543 18.52 -31.30 27.48
C HIS A 543 18.22 -30.98 26.01
N GLU A 544 17.02 -31.28 25.52
CA GLU A 544 16.59 -30.92 24.16
C GLU A 544 16.20 -29.45 24.04
N LEU A 545 15.52 -28.84 25.01
CA LEU A 545 15.20 -27.40 24.96
C LEU A 545 16.48 -26.52 24.94
N ILE A 546 17.53 -26.95 25.66
CA ILE A 546 18.82 -26.27 25.68
C ILE A 546 19.63 -26.54 24.39
N ASN A 547 19.56 -27.76 23.85
CA ASN A 547 20.21 -28.07 22.57
C ASN A 547 19.49 -27.44 21.39
N VAL A 548 18.15 -27.35 21.41
CA VAL A 548 17.35 -26.59 20.45
C VAL A 548 17.70 -25.12 20.53
N ASN A 549 17.89 -24.51 21.71
CA ASN A 549 18.39 -23.13 21.80
C ASN A 549 19.83 -22.97 21.27
N ARG A 550 20.72 -23.95 21.46
CA ARG A 550 22.07 -23.94 20.85
C ARG A 550 22.03 -24.14 19.33
N ASP A 551 21.13 -24.98 18.85
CA ASP A 551 20.91 -25.26 17.44
C ASP A 551 20.17 -24.10 16.77
N LEU A 552 19.33 -23.34 17.50
CA LEU A 552 18.74 -22.07 17.07
C LEU A 552 19.83 -21.02 16.83
N ILE A 553 20.80 -20.89 17.74
CA ILE A 553 21.95 -19.99 17.56
C ILE A 553 22.87 -20.47 16.42
N LYS A 554 23.02 -21.79 16.22
CA LYS A 554 23.80 -22.35 15.09
C LYS A 554 23.09 -22.22 13.76
N VAL A 555 21.77 -22.39 13.72
CA VAL A 555 20.92 -22.24 12.53
C VAL A 555 20.84 -20.76 12.17
N GLU A 556 20.71 -19.83 13.12
CA GLU A 556 20.85 -18.39 12.85
C GLU A 556 22.23 -18.08 12.26
N LYS A 557 23.32 -18.57 12.87
CA LYS A 557 24.67 -18.37 12.33
C LYS A 557 24.87 -19.00 10.95
N ASN A 558 24.27 -20.16 10.69
CA ASN A 558 24.32 -20.83 9.40
C ASN A 558 23.42 -20.16 8.36
N ILE A 559 22.25 -19.64 8.73
CA ILE A 559 21.38 -18.83 7.86
C ILE A 559 22.08 -17.50 7.53
N ILE A 560 22.75 -16.85 8.48
CA ILE A 560 23.57 -15.66 8.23
C ILE A 560 24.75 -15.98 7.30
N SER A 561 25.39 -17.14 7.48
CA SER A 561 26.47 -17.64 6.62
C SER A 561 25.99 -17.99 5.20
N ILE A 562 24.83 -18.64 5.09
CA ILE A 562 24.18 -19.01 3.82
C ILE A 562 23.63 -17.75 3.13
N LYS A 563 23.08 -16.78 3.86
CA LYS A 563 22.72 -15.45 3.35
C LYS A 563 23.95 -14.71 2.84
N LYS A 564 25.10 -14.77 3.52
CA LYS A 564 26.38 -14.24 3.00
C LYS A 564 26.88 -14.97 1.74
N LYS A 565 26.69 -16.29 1.64
CA LYS A 565 27.05 -17.07 0.45
C LYS A 565 26.08 -16.89 -0.72
N ARG A 566 24.77 -16.74 -0.47
CA ARG A 566 23.73 -16.49 -1.49
C ARG A 566 23.67 -15.01 -1.91
N ALA A 567 24.01 -14.06 -1.05
CA ALA A 567 24.21 -12.65 -1.44
C ALA A 567 25.33 -12.49 -2.48
N ASN A 568 26.27 -13.44 -2.58
CA ASN A 568 27.26 -13.51 -3.64
C ASN A 568 26.76 -14.21 -4.93
N GLN A 569 25.55 -14.78 -4.96
CA GLN A 569 25.00 -15.55 -6.09
C GLN A 569 23.62 -15.09 -6.58
N THR A 570 22.89 -14.25 -5.84
CA THR A 570 21.67 -13.57 -6.32
C THR A 570 21.91 -12.07 -6.31
N SER A 571 21.84 -11.43 -7.47
CA SER A 571 22.05 -10.00 -7.65
C SER A 571 20.91 -9.17 -7.06
N CYS A 572 20.84 -9.04 -5.73
CA CYS A 572 20.29 -7.85 -5.10
C CYS A 572 21.42 -6.80 -5.00
N GLN A 573 22.07 -6.49 -6.12
CA GLN A 573 23.03 -5.40 -6.16
C GLN A 573 22.23 -4.11 -6.29
N SER A 574 22.24 -3.28 -5.24
CA SER A 574 21.90 -1.86 -5.37
C SER A 574 22.61 -1.31 -6.59
N ARG A 575 21.90 -0.61 -7.50
CA ARG A 575 22.52 -0.02 -8.69
C ARG A 575 23.78 0.78 -8.29
N PRO A 576 24.84 0.78 -9.11
CA PRO A 576 26.06 1.54 -8.84
C PRO A 576 25.77 2.99 -8.45
N ILE A 577 26.54 3.56 -7.52
CA ILE A 577 26.38 4.94 -7.02
C ILE A 577 26.32 5.98 -8.17
N SER A 578 26.97 5.68 -9.30
CA SER A 578 26.96 6.50 -10.52
C SER A 578 25.56 6.72 -11.11
N HIS A 579 24.61 5.80 -10.90
CA HIS A 579 23.24 5.93 -11.41
C HIS A 579 22.29 6.69 -10.47
N ARG A 580 22.72 7.01 -9.22
CA ARG A 580 21.90 7.80 -8.29
C ARG A 580 21.69 9.25 -8.76
N HIS A 581 22.57 9.75 -9.62
CA HIS A 581 22.57 11.13 -10.11
C HIS A 581 22.19 11.20 -11.60
N GLN A 582 21.47 10.19 -12.09
CA GLN A 582 20.91 10.15 -13.45
C GLN A 582 19.39 10.07 -13.34
N LEU A 583 18.68 10.49 -14.37
CA LEU A 583 17.24 10.27 -14.43
C LEU A 583 16.93 8.77 -14.47
N PRO A 584 15.85 8.30 -13.83
CA PRO A 584 15.48 6.88 -13.84
C PRO A 584 15.11 6.39 -15.24
N LEU A 585 14.56 7.27 -16.09
CA LEU A 585 14.43 7.11 -17.53
C LEU A 585 15.17 8.24 -18.23
N SER A 586 15.67 8.02 -19.45
CA SER A 586 16.27 9.11 -20.22
C SER A 586 15.28 10.26 -20.44
N ALA A 587 15.79 11.46 -20.68
CA ALA A 587 14.96 12.63 -20.93
C ALA A 587 14.02 12.44 -22.14
N ASN A 588 14.44 11.65 -23.14
CA ASN A 588 13.62 11.31 -24.30
C ASN A 588 12.50 10.34 -23.94
N LEU A 589 12.79 9.32 -23.14
CA LEU A 589 11.78 8.39 -22.64
C LEU A 589 10.73 9.10 -21.77
N LEU A 590 11.15 9.98 -20.85
CA LEU A 590 10.21 10.80 -20.06
C LEU A 590 9.34 11.70 -20.94
N TYR A 591 9.93 12.31 -21.98
CA TYR A 591 9.18 13.10 -22.96
C TYR A 591 8.14 12.24 -23.72
N GLN A 592 8.51 11.01 -24.10
CA GLN A 592 7.60 10.08 -24.76
C GLN A 592 6.41 9.71 -23.87
N VAL A 593 6.64 9.45 -22.57
CA VAL A 593 5.54 9.17 -21.63
C VAL A 593 4.61 10.38 -21.50
N ASP A 594 5.17 11.58 -21.43
CA ASP A 594 4.39 12.82 -21.37
C ASP A 594 3.54 13.05 -22.63
N GLU A 595 4.06 12.72 -23.80
CA GLU A 595 3.31 12.76 -25.05
C GLU A 595 2.19 11.69 -25.08
N MET A 596 2.50 10.48 -24.61
CA MET A 596 1.54 9.37 -24.49
C MET A 596 0.34 9.75 -23.61
N VAL A 597 0.58 10.39 -22.47
CA VAL A 597 -0.46 10.86 -21.54
C VAL A 597 -1.10 12.18 -21.98
N GLY A 598 -0.47 12.90 -22.92
CA GLY A 598 -0.96 14.19 -23.41
C GLY A 598 -0.73 15.34 -22.43
N VAL A 599 0.37 15.28 -21.68
CA VAL A 599 0.94 16.41 -20.92
C VAL A 599 1.57 17.42 -21.89
N ILE A 600 2.15 16.91 -22.98
CA ILE A 600 2.79 17.70 -24.04
C ILE A 600 2.11 17.36 -25.36
N THR A 601 1.93 18.34 -26.24
CA THR A 601 1.48 18.11 -27.61
C THR A 601 2.66 17.73 -28.49
N SER A 602 2.48 16.71 -29.34
CA SER A 602 3.47 16.30 -30.35
C SER A 602 3.95 17.52 -31.15
N GLN A 603 5.26 17.76 -31.21
CA GLN A 603 5.76 18.77 -32.14
C GLN A 603 5.51 18.28 -33.57
N PRO A 604 4.90 19.09 -34.46
CA PRO A 604 4.64 18.72 -35.84
C PRO A 604 5.92 18.44 -36.63
#